data_AF-A0A2V9QWG6-F1
#
_entry.id   AF-A0A2V9QWG6-F1
#
_cell.length_a   1.000
_cell.length_b   1.000
_cell.length_c   1.000
_cell.angle_alpha   90.00
_cell.angle_beta   90.00
_cell.angle_gamma   90.00
#
_symmetry.space_group_name_H-M   'P 1'
#
loop_
_entity.id
_entity.type
_entity.pdbx_description
1 polymer ?
#
loop_
_entity_poly.entity_id
_entity_poly.type
_entity_poly.pdbx_seq_one_letter_code
_entity_poly.pdbx_strand_id
1 'polypeptide(L)'
;MSKLLVNVKSQDSQFPCSSVSQANLKRKYCKRVWFILSTILCLRSLAVSTALAQTTLPGTKPLTLQGDLAAQMVDGIHSFLLRKTEQADKERERLWESQDMKEFQHSVPLKRERFKKIIGAVDPRVSLTTLELVGSTSVPAQIATGAGYKIFSVRWPVFEGTTAEGLLLQPDRQPVARIVALPDADWTPERLIGLASGIPPAAQFAQRLAENGCQVVVPVLMDRHDTWSGAR
;
A
#
# COMPACT_ATOMS: atom_id res chain seq x y z
N MET A 1 12.98 30.38 72.15
CA MET A 1 12.24 30.01 73.37
C MET A 1 13.19 29.21 74.27
N SER A 2 13.32 29.67 75.52
CA SER A 2 13.94 29.08 76.74
C SER A 2 15.33 28.40 76.66
N LYS A 3 16.41 29.00 77.21
CA LYS A 3 16.80 29.08 78.66
C LYS A 3 17.41 27.74 79.15
N LEU A 4 18.49 27.61 79.93
CA LEU A 4 19.32 28.48 80.79
C LEU A 4 20.39 27.52 81.43
N LEU A 5 21.66 27.85 81.68
CA LEU A 5 22.24 28.28 82.98
C LEU A 5 23.80 28.26 82.84
N VAL A 6 24.51 29.38 83.09
CA VAL A 6 25.33 29.71 84.31
C VAL A 6 26.57 28.81 84.45
N ASN A 7 27.83 29.22 84.22
CA ASN A 7 28.75 30.29 84.70
C ASN A 7 29.67 29.87 85.89
N VAL A 8 30.91 30.41 85.87
CA VAL A 8 31.98 30.52 86.91
C VAL A 8 33.02 29.37 86.92
N LYS A 9 34.36 29.50 87.03
CA LYS A 9 35.44 30.55 86.93
C LYS A 9 36.81 29.86 87.21
N SER A 10 37.93 30.40 86.67
CA SER A 10 39.38 30.27 87.07
C SER A 10 40.06 28.87 87.08
N GLN A 11 41.37 28.62 86.83
CA GLN A 11 42.62 29.40 86.76
C GLN A 11 43.76 28.50 86.18
N ASP A 12 44.79 29.10 85.54
CA ASP A 12 46.27 28.84 85.55
C ASP A 12 46.85 27.39 85.56
N SER A 13 47.97 26.97 84.92
CA SER A 13 49.09 27.61 84.20
C SER A 13 50.11 26.55 83.68
N GLN A 14 50.99 26.97 82.75
CA GLN A 14 52.42 26.60 82.53
C GLN A 14 52.91 25.37 81.70
N PHE A 15 53.92 25.72 80.86
CA PHE A 15 54.80 25.06 79.86
C PHE A 15 55.96 24.22 80.49
N PRO A 16 56.99 23.58 79.82
CA PRO A 16 57.61 23.89 78.49
C PRO A 16 58.36 22.79 77.65
N CYS A 17 58.87 23.23 76.47
CA CYS A 17 60.14 22.99 75.73
C CYS A 17 60.58 21.68 75.00
N SER A 18 60.65 21.80 73.65
CA SER A 18 61.74 21.51 72.66
C SER A 18 62.49 20.16 72.53
N SER A 19 62.50 19.57 71.31
CA SER A 19 63.66 19.49 70.38
C SER A 19 63.37 18.65 69.10
N VAL A 20 64.07 18.97 68.00
CA VAL A 20 63.81 18.57 66.60
C VAL A 20 64.85 17.55 66.12
N SER A 21 64.44 16.51 65.35
CA SER A 21 65.31 15.44 64.80
C SER A 21 65.32 15.38 63.27
N GLN A 22 66.53 15.21 62.69
CA GLN A 22 66.84 15.22 61.25
C GLN A 22 66.61 13.86 60.56
N ALA A 23 65.40 13.60 60.02
CA ALA A 23 65.11 12.33 59.31
C ALA A 23 64.37 12.47 57.96
N ASN A 24 64.46 13.62 57.28
CA ASN A 24 63.51 14.01 56.22
C ASN A 24 64.01 14.01 54.76
N LEU A 25 65.16 13.42 54.41
CA LEU A 25 65.70 13.55 53.04
C LEU A 25 65.66 12.30 52.13
N LYS A 26 65.66 11.06 52.64
CA LYS A 26 65.68 9.85 51.77
C LYS A 26 64.31 9.29 51.37
N ARG A 27 63.20 9.77 51.96
CA ARG A 27 61.85 9.20 51.74
C ARG A 27 61.09 9.78 50.53
N LYS A 28 61.60 10.86 49.92
CA LYS A 28 60.91 11.61 48.85
C LYS A 28 61.20 11.12 47.42
N TYR A 29 62.32 10.45 47.19
CA TYR A 29 62.74 10.03 45.84
C TYR A 29 62.11 8.69 45.38
N CYS A 30 61.89 7.72 46.27
CA CYS A 30 61.26 6.43 45.90
C CYS A 30 59.77 6.54 45.51
N LYS A 31 59.04 7.51 46.09
CA LYS A 31 57.60 7.68 45.81
C LYS A 31 57.33 8.32 44.44
N ARG A 32 58.24 9.14 43.93
CA ARG A 32 58.06 9.81 42.62
C ARG A 32 58.34 8.89 41.43
N VAL A 33 59.30 7.98 41.54
CA VAL A 33 59.63 7.03 40.47
C VAL A 33 58.56 5.92 40.35
N TRP A 34 57.99 5.48 41.47
CA TRP A 34 56.93 4.46 41.47
C TRP A 34 55.60 4.99 40.87
N PHE A 35 55.26 6.26 41.11
CA PHE A 35 54.09 6.91 40.52
C PHE A 35 54.22 7.11 39.00
N ILE A 36 55.43 7.38 38.48
CA ILE A 36 55.68 7.60 37.04
C ILE A 36 55.69 6.25 36.28
N LEU A 37 56.22 5.17 36.87
CA LEU A 37 56.15 3.83 36.25
C LEU A 37 54.72 3.24 36.25
N SER A 38 53.93 3.49 37.30
CA SER A 38 52.55 3.00 37.38
C SER A 38 51.61 3.72 36.41
N THR A 39 51.82 5.01 36.16
CA THR A 39 51.02 5.79 35.20
C THR A 39 51.34 5.45 33.75
N ILE A 40 52.59 5.13 33.41
CA ILE A 40 52.96 4.65 32.06
C ILE A 40 52.41 3.24 31.78
N LEU A 41 52.32 2.38 32.80
CA LEU A 41 51.74 1.03 32.67
C LEU A 41 50.20 1.09 32.51
N CYS A 42 49.50 1.97 33.24
CA CYS A 42 48.06 2.19 33.06
C CYS A 42 47.70 2.84 31.71
N LEU A 43 48.54 3.72 31.16
CA LEU A 43 48.28 4.37 29.87
C LEU A 43 48.51 3.42 28.68
N ARG A 44 49.30 2.35 28.84
CA ARG A 44 49.44 1.29 27.82
C ARG A 44 48.32 0.25 27.87
N SER A 45 47.65 0.05 29.00
CA SER A 45 46.49 -0.85 29.11
C SER A 45 45.20 -0.26 28.54
N LEU A 46 45.11 1.07 28.41
CA LEU A 46 43.92 1.75 27.89
C LEU A 46 43.85 1.85 26.36
N ALA A 47 44.92 1.48 25.64
CA ALA A 47 44.98 1.58 24.18
C ALA A 47 44.66 0.28 23.43
N VAL A 48 44.38 -0.83 24.13
CA VAL A 48 44.00 -2.12 23.54
C VAL A 48 42.51 -2.40 23.82
N SER A 49 41.67 -1.43 23.47
CA SER A 49 40.26 -1.68 23.15
C SER A 49 40.01 -1.07 21.78
N THR A 50 40.82 -1.50 20.80
CA THR A 50 40.42 -1.41 19.40
C THR A 50 39.12 -2.19 19.28
N ALA A 51 38.03 -1.45 19.12
CA ALA A 51 36.72 -1.97 18.81
C ALA A 51 36.83 -3.20 17.89
N LEU A 52 36.39 -4.36 18.37
CA LEU A 52 35.79 -5.35 17.48
C LEU A 52 34.51 -4.69 16.97
N ALA A 53 34.65 -3.81 15.99
CA ALA A 53 33.52 -3.39 15.18
C ALA A 53 32.88 -4.69 14.70
N GLN A 54 31.62 -4.92 15.07
CA GLN A 54 30.86 -6.06 14.55
C GLN A 54 30.97 -6.04 13.03
N THR A 55 31.77 -6.96 12.48
CA THR A 55 32.01 -7.05 11.04
C THR A 55 30.81 -7.63 10.30
N THR A 56 29.86 -8.23 11.03
CA THR A 56 28.63 -8.84 10.52
C THR A 56 27.52 -8.77 11.56
N LEU A 57 26.30 -8.43 11.14
CA LEU A 57 25.11 -8.52 11.97
C LEU A 57 24.77 -10.01 12.23
N PRO A 58 24.35 -10.41 13.45
CA PRO A 58 23.95 -11.79 13.73
C PRO A 58 22.88 -12.28 12.76
N GLY A 59 23.08 -13.47 12.18
CA GLY A 59 22.16 -14.05 11.19
C GLY A 59 22.30 -13.50 9.76
N THR A 60 23.29 -12.65 9.49
CA THR A 60 23.56 -12.12 8.15
C THR A 60 24.90 -12.61 7.61
N LYS A 61 25.01 -12.70 6.28
CA LYS A 61 26.28 -12.96 5.59
C LYS A 61 26.83 -11.64 5.04
N PRO A 62 28.16 -11.42 5.04
CA PRO A 62 28.75 -10.27 4.37
C PRO A 62 28.29 -10.19 2.91
N LEU A 63 27.99 -8.98 2.44
CA LEU A 63 27.66 -8.77 1.03
C LEU A 63 28.95 -8.84 0.21
N THR A 64 29.18 -10.00 -0.41
CA THR A 64 30.39 -10.27 -1.21
C THR A 64 30.18 -10.09 -2.70
N LEU A 65 29.08 -9.48 -3.15
CA LEU A 65 28.82 -9.21 -4.56
C LEU A 65 29.59 -7.96 -4.99
N GLN A 66 30.21 -8.00 -6.17
CA GLN A 66 30.99 -6.90 -6.74
C GLN A 66 30.26 -6.26 -7.93
N GLY A 67 30.64 -5.02 -8.27
CA GLY A 67 30.07 -4.27 -9.39
C GLY A 67 28.89 -3.40 -9.00
N ASP A 68 28.03 -3.06 -9.97
CA ASP A 68 26.80 -2.31 -9.72
C ASP A 68 25.71 -3.23 -9.15
N LEU A 69 25.60 -3.22 -7.82
CA LEU A 69 24.64 -4.01 -7.06
C LEU A 69 23.19 -3.60 -7.34
N ALA A 70 22.94 -2.33 -7.66
CA ALA A 70 21.60 -1.84 -7.96
C ALA A 70 21.13 -2.38 -9.32
N ALA A 71 21.99 -2.33 -10.34
CA ALA A 71 21.72 -2.95 -11.64
C ALA A 71 21.47 -4.46 -11.49
N GLN A 72 22.34 -5.18 -10.77
CA GLN A 72 22.17 -6.62 -10.53
C GLN A 72 20.86 -6.96 -9.80
N MET A 73 20.45 -6.13 -8.84
CA MET A 73 19.17 -6.30 -8.16
C MET A 73 17.99 -6.10 -9.13
N VAL A 74 18.02 -5.06 -9.96
CA VAL A 74 16.98 -4.80 -10.96
C VAL A 74 16.89 -5.94 -11.96
N ASP A 75 18.03 -6.42 -12.47
CA ASP A 75 18.09 -7.57 -13.38
C ASP A 75 17.56 -8.85 -12.72
N GLY A 76 17.87 -9.05 -11.44
CA GLY A 76 17.35 -10.15 -10.64
C GLY A 76 15.83 -10.09 -10.47
N ILE A 77 15.28 -8.90 -10.16
CA ILE A 77 13.83 -8.67 -10.08
C ILE A 77 13.18 -8.95 -11.44
N HIS A 78 13.75 -8.41 -12.52
CA HIS A 78 13.24 -8.62 -13.87
C HIS A 78 13.19 -10.11 -14.23
N SER A 79 14.28 -10.83 -14.00
CA SER A 79 14.40 -12.27 -14.25
C SER A 79 13.42 -13.09 -13.41
N PHE A 80 13.23 -12.71 -12.15
CA PHE A 80 12.24 -13.34 -11.27
C PHE A 80 10.81 -13.12 -11.78
N LEU A 81 10.46 -11.89 -12.15
CA LEU A 81 9.13 -11.54 -12.65
C LEU A 81 8.82 -12.24 -13.97
N LEU A 82 9.77 -12.30 -14.91
CA LEU A 82 9.60 -13.05 -16.16
C LEU A 82 9.28 -14.52 -15.89
N ARG A 83 10.06 -15.18 -15.02
CA ARG A 83 9.82 -16.56 -14.61
C ARG A 83 8.44 -16.73 -13.97
N LYS A 84 7.99 -15.76 -13.18
CA LYS A 84 6.66 -15.78 -12.56
C LYS A 84 5.55 -15.60 -13.58
N THR A 85 5.72 -14.76 -14.59
CA THR A 85 4.77 -14.62 -15.70
C THR A 85 4.64 -15.94 -16.47
N GLU A 86 5.75 -16.58 -16.82
CA GLU A 86 5.76 -17.89 -17.50
C GLU A 86 5.09 -19.00 -16.67
N GLN A 87 5.29 -19.00 -15.35
CA GLN A 87 4.64 -19.94 -14.43
C GLN A 87 3.14 -19.66 -14.28
N ALA A 88 2.75 -18.38 -14.28
CA ALA A 88 1.38 -17.96 -13.98
C ALA A 88 0.34 -18.46 -15.00
N ASP A 89 0.71 -18.61 -16.27
CA ASP A 89 -0.20 -19.19 -17.27
C ASP A 89 -0.56 -20.65 -16.92
N LYS A 90 0.47 -21.48 -16.66
CA LYS A 90 0.30 -22.90 -16.31
C LYS A 90 -0.44 -23.07 -14.98
N GLU A 91 -0.13 -22.23 -14.00
CA GLU A 91 -0.82 -22.25 -12.70
C GLU A 91 -2.30 -21.85 -12.84
N ARG A 92 -2.62 -20.86 -13.70
CA ARG A 92 -4.01 -20.45 -13.94
C ARG A 92 -4.82 -21.56 -14.58
N GLU A 93 -4.28 -22.24 -15.59
CA GLU A 93 -4.96 -23.33 -16.28
C GLU A 93 -5.29 -24.48 -15.30
N ARG A 94 -4.30 -24.91 -14.52
CA ARG A 94 -4.47 -25.95 -13.48
C ARG A 94 -5.55 -25.63 -12.45
N LEU A 95 -5.77 -24.34 -12.14
CA LEU A 95 -6.83 -23.95 -11.22
C LEU A 95 -8.23 -24.16 -11.80
N TRP A 96 -8.39 -24.23 -13.12
CA TRP A 96 -9.68 -24.41 -13.80
C TRP A 96 -9.87 -25.80 -14.41
N GLU A 97 -8.79 -26.55 -14.62
CA GLU A 97 -8.84 -27.95 -15.04
C GLU A 97 -9.55 -28.82 -13.99
N SER A 98 -10.62 -29.49 -14.42
CA SER A 98 -11.22 -30.60 -13.70
C SER A 98 -11.78 -31.59 -14.71
N GLN A 99 -11.43 -32.86 -14.53
CA GLN A 99 -11.89 -33.95 -15.39
C GLN A 99 -13.30 -34.43 -15.00
N ASP A 100 -13.79 -34.03 -13.81
CA ASP A 100 -15.12 -34.37 -13.30
C ASP A 100 -15.99 -33.12 -13.12
N MET A 101 -17.16 -33.13 -13.75
CA MET A 101 -18.15 -32.06 -13.64
C MET A 101 -18.58 -31.78 -12.19
N LYS A 102 -18.63 -32.80 -11.31
CA LYS A 102 -19.02 -32.62 -9.91
C LYS A 102 -17.99 -31.85 -9.11
N GLU A 103 -16.71 -32.19 -9.27
CA GLU A 103 -15.60 -31.46 -8.64
C GLU A 103 -15.54 -30.02 -9.15
N PHE A 104 -15.72 -29.82 -10.46
CA PHE A 104 -15.78 -28.49 -11.05
C PHE A 104 -16.88 -27.65 -10.39
N GLN A 105 -18.11 -28.15 -10.34
CA GLN A 105 -19.26 -27.47 -9.73
C GLN A 105 -19.01 -27.13 -8.26
N HIS A 106 -18.38 -28.02 -7.49
CA HIS A 106 -18.04 -27.76 -6.09
C HIS A 106 -16.92 -26.71 -5.92
N SER A 107 -15.98 -26.61 -6.87
CA SER A 107 -14.87 -25.66 -6.81
C SER A 107 -15.24 -24.22 -7.21
N VAL A 108 -16.24 -24.05 -8.09
CA VAL A 108 -16.63 -22.75 -8.66
C VAL A 108 -17.00 -21.69 -7.61
N PRO A 109 -17.80 -22.00 -6.55
CA PRO A 109 -18.13 -21.03 -5.52
C PRO A 109 -16.90 -20.43 -4.82
N LEU A 110 -15.91 -21.26 -4.45
CA LEU A 110 -14.68 -20.81 -3.80
C LEU A 110 -13.85 -19.91 -4.72
N LYS A 111 -13.77 -20.25 -6.01
CA LYS A 111 -13.09 -19.43 -7.02
C LYS A 111 -13.78 -18.07 -7.21
N ARG A 112 -15.13 -18.05 -7.20
CA ARG A 112 -15.91 -16.80 -7.26
C ARG A 112 -15.66 -15.92 -6.03
N GLU A 113 -15.63 -16.49 -4.83
CA GLU A 113 -15.32 -15.73 -3.61
C GLU A 113 -13.89 -15.20 -3.60
N ARG A 114 -12.92 -15.99 -4.04
CA ARG A 114 -11.54 -15.53 -4.23
C ARG A 114 -11.48 -14.39 -5.25
N PHE A 115 -12.16 -14.53 -6.38
CA PHE A 115 -12.19 -13.50 -7.43
C PHE A 115 -12.81 -12.19 -6.92
N LYS A 116 -13.95 -12.24 -6.23
CA LYS A 116 -14.58 -11.07 -5.60
C LYS A 116 -13.60 -10.29 -4.72
N LYS A 117 -12.84 -10.99 -3.87
CA LYS A 117 -11.81 -10.38 -3.02
C LYS A 117 -10.70 -9.72 -3.82
N ILE A 118 -10.21 -10.37 -4.87
CA ILE A 118 -9.14 -9.84 -5.72
C ILE A 118 -9.58 -8.56 -6.42
N ILE A 119 -10.81 -8.51 -6.94
CA ILE A 119 -11.32 -7.33 -7.65
C ILE A 119 -11.92 -6.26 -6.72
N GLY A 120 -11.85 -6.46 -5.39
CA GLY A 120 -12.44 -5.54 -4.42
C GLY A 120 -13.98 -5.52 -4.39
N ALA A 121 -14.67 -6.45 -5.05
CA ALA A 121 -16.13 -6.55 -5.06
C ALA A 121 -16.65 -7.26 -3.80
N VAL A 122 -16.22 -6.79 -2.63
CA VAL A 122 -16.55 -7.37 -1.31
C VAL A 122 -17.63 -6.58 -0.58
N ASP A 123 -17.84 -5.32 -0.95
CA ASP A 123 -18.85 -4.47 -0.35
C ASP A 123 -20.27 -4.87 -0.77
N PRO A 124 -21.25 -4.78 0.15
CA PRO A 124 -22.64 -5.08 -0.17
C PRO A 124 -23.16 -4.10 -1.24
N ARG A 125 -23.79 -4.64 -2.28
CA ARG A 125 -24.49 -3.82 -3.29
C ARG A 125 -25.85 -3.38 -2.77
N VAL A 126 -26.27 -2.19 -3.17
CA VAL A 126 -27.65 -1.75 -2.95
C VAL A 126 -28.58 -2.56 -3.85
N SER A 127 -29.72 -3.01 -3.30
CA SER A 127 -30.75 -3.70 -4.08
C SER A 127 -31.30 -2.78 -5.17
N LEU A 128 -31.10 -3.16 -6.44
CA LEU A 128 -31.60 -2.42 -7.58
C LEU A 128 -33.03 -2.85 -7.91
N THR A 129 -33.99 -1.93 -7.79
CA THR A 129 -35.37 -2.17 -8.20
C THR A 129 -35.63 -1.70 -9.63
N THR A 130 -35.12 -0.53 -10.00
CA THR A 130 -35.36 0.10 -11.31
C THR A 130 -34.17 0.97 -11.73
N LEU A 131 -34.01 1.17 -13.04
CA LEU A 131 -33.17 2.24 -13.58
C LEU A 131 -33.95 3.55 -13.56
N GLU A 132 -33.30 4.64 -13.16
CA GLU A 132 -33.87 5.99 -13.21
C GLU A 132 -33.61 6.61 -14.57
N LEU A 133 -34.65 7.17 -15.21
CA LEU A 133 -34.50 7.97 -16.43
C LEU A 133 -33.95 9.35 -16.06
N VAL A 134 -32.80 9.74 -16.63
CA VAL A 134 -32.14 11.01 -16.34
C VAL A 134 -32.58 12.07 -17.32
N GLY A 135 -33.38 13.04 -16.85
CA GLY A 135 -33.84 14.18 -17.63
C GLY A 135 -34.33 15.33 -16.74
N SER A 136 -34.65 16.46 -17.36
CA SER A 136 -35.22 17.65 -16.72
C SER A 136 -36.45 18.15 -17.50
N THR A 137 -37.07 19.23 -17.03
CA THR A 137 -38.15 19.91 -17.76
C THR A 137 -37.69 20.51 -19.09
N SER A 138 -36.38 20.75 -19.26
CA SER A 138 -35.79 21.32 -20.48
C SER A 138 -35.07 20.27 -21.34
N VAL A 139 -34.64 19.15 -20.75
CA VAL A 139 -33.87 18.11 -21.45
C VAL A 139 -34.56 16.75 -21.24
N PRO A 140 -35.13 16.14 -22.28
CA PRO A 140 -35.80 14.86 -22.13
C PRO A 140 -34.80 13.75 -21.81
N ALA A 141 -35.24 12.76 -21.03
CA ALA A 141 -34.42 11.57 -20.77
C ALA A 141 -34.24 10.67 -21.99
N GLN A 142 -35.21 10.69 -22.92
CA GLN A 142 -35.05 10.07 -24.23
C GLN A 142 -34.15 10.97 -25.09
N ILE A 143 -32.96 10.47 -25.43
CA ILE A 143 -31.94 11.26 -26.14
C ILE A 143 -31.94 10.99 -27.65
N ALA A 144 -32.43 9.83 -28.07
CA ALA A 144 -32.47 9.44 -29.48
C ALA A 144 -33.45 8.27 -29.73
N THR A 145 -33.69 7.98 -31.00
CA THR A 145 -34.51 6.86 -31.47
C THR A 145 -33.75 6.12 -32.57
N GLY A 146 -33.84 4.79 -32.58
CA GLY A 146 -33.34 3.93 -33.66
C GLY A 146 -34.45 3.13 -34.31
N ALA A 147 -34.08 2.14 -35.14
CA ALA A 147 -35.04 1.31 -35.84
C ALA A 147 -35.72 0.30 -34.87
N GLY A 148 -36.89 0.68 -34.35
CA GLY A 148 -37.71 -0.17 -33.46
C GLY A 148 -37.30 -0.14 -31.98
N TYR A 149 -36.52 0.86 -31.56
CA TYR A 149 -36.12 1.07 -30.18
C TYR A 149 -35.86 2.55 -29.88
N LYS A 150 -35.91 2.90 -28.60
CA LYS A 150 -35.64 4.25 -28.06
C LYS A 150 -34.40 4.21 -27.18
N ILE A 151 -33.67 5.33 -27.13
CA ILE A 151 -32.45 5.46 -26.36
C ILE A 151 -32.71 6.45 -25.22
N PHE A 152 -32.47 6.01 -23.99
CA PHE A 152 -32.64 6.81 -22.79
C PHE A 152 -31.33 6.98 -22.04
N SER A 153 -31.10 8.18 -21.51
CA SER A 153 -30.09 8.39 -20.47
C SER A 153 -30.62 7.84 -19.15
N VAL A 154 -29.82 7.00 -18.48
CA VAL A 154 -30.22 6.32 -17.25
C VAL A 154 -29.14 6.36 -16.18
N ARG A 155 -29.57 6.28 -14.93
CA ARG A 155 -28.69 6.09 -13.77
C ARG A 155 -29.26 5.08 -12.78
N TRP A 156 -28.42 4.50 -11.94
CA TRP A 156 -28.83 3.58 -10.90
C TRP A 156 -27.87 3.54 -9.71
N PRO A 157 -28.37 3.27 -8.49
CA PRO A 157 -27.51 3.09 -7.33
C PRO A 157 -26.67 1.81 -7.45
N VAL A 158 -25.42 1.87 -7.01
CA VAL A 158 -24.50 0.72 -6.98
C VAL A 158 -24.16 0.36 -5.53
N PHE A 159 -23.62 1.34 -4.82
CA PHE A 159 -23.31 1.29 -3.39
C PHE A 159 -23.81 2.58 -2.74
N GLU A 160 -23.76 2.67 -1.41
CA GLU A 160 -24.11 3.90 -0.72
C GLU A 160 -23.27 5.09 -1.24
N GLY A 161 -23.94 6.19 -1.59
CA GLY A 161 -23.31 7.39 -2.15
C GLY A 161 -22.76 7.25 -3.57
N THR A 162 -22.87 6.08 -4.21
CA THR A 162 -22.32 5.83 -5.56
C THR A 162 -23.42 5.43 -6.53
N THR A 163 -23.55 6.21 -7.60
CA THR A 163 -24.45 5.90 -8.73
C THR A 163 -23.64 5.58 -9.97
N ALA A 164 -24.15 4.67 -10.79
CA ALA A 164 -23.65 4.43 -12.14
C ALA A 164 -24.60 5.09 -13.13
N GLU A 165 -24.06 5.46 -14.29
CA GLU A 165 -24.79 6.08 -15.38
C GLU A 165 -24.54 5.30 -16.67
N GLY A 166 -25.42 5.49 -17.65
CA GLY A 166 -25.31 4.82 -18.93
C GLY A 166 -26.49 5.11 -19.84
N LEU A 167 -26.56 4.35 -20.92
CA LEU A 167 -27.62 4.42 -21.91
C LEU A 167 -28.45 3.14 -21.87
N LEU A 168 -29.77 3.30 -21.93
CA LEU A 168 -30.73 2.21 -22.07
C LEU A 168 -31.33 2.26 -23.48
N LEU A 169 -31.13 1.18 -24.23
CA LEU A 169 -31.78 0.92 -25.51
C LEU A 169 -33.00 0.05 -25.23
N GLN A 170 -34.16 0.66 -25.33
CA GLN A 170 -35.46 0.07 -25.03
C GLN A 170 -36.18 -0.27 -26.35
N PRO A 171 -36.38 -1.54 -26.69
CA PRO A 171 -37.19 -1.90 -27.85
C PRO A 171 -38.65 -1.48 -27.65
N ASP A 172 -39.33 -1.14 -28.75
CA ASP A 172 -40.75 -0.76 -28.72
C ASP A 172 -41.67 -1.95 -28.39
N ARG A 173 -41.20 -3.15 -28.70
CA ARG A 173 -41.84 -4.43 -28.37
C ARG A 173 -41.30 -5.01 -27.07
N GLN A 174 -41.97 -6.04 -26.56
CA GLN A 174 -41.47 -6.81 -25.41
C GLN A 174 -40.04 -7.33 -25.67
N PRO A 175 -39.07 -7.06 -24.77
CA PRO A 175 -37.68 -7.48 -24.96
C PRO A 175 -37.56 -9.01 -25.08
N VAL A 176 -36.83 -9.48 -26.10
CA VAL A 176 -36.53 -10.91 -26.24
C VAL A 176 -35.43 -11.37 -25.28
N ALA A 177 -34.54 -10.44 -24.91
CA ALA A 177 -33.45 -10.64 -23.97
C ALA A 177 -33.06 -9.31 -23.32
N ARG A 178 -32.36 -9.39 -22.18
CA ARG A 178 -31.75 -8.25 -21.50
C ARG A 178 -30.24 -8.39 -21.48
N ILE A 179 -29.53 -7.35 -21.88
CA ILE A 179 -28.08 -7.40 -22.11
C ILE A 179 -27.43 -6.20 -21.42
N VAL A 180 -26.34 -6.46 -20.70
CA VAL A 180 -25.40 -5.43 -20.27
C VAL A 180 -24.24 -5.45 -21.26
N ALA A 181 -24.20 -4.44 -22.13
CA ALA A 181 -23.18 -4.32 -23.17
C ALA A 181 -22.04 -3.45 -22.63
N LEU A 182 -20.93 -4.09 -22.27
CA LEU A 182 -19.73 -3.40 -21.80
C LEU A 182 -18.93 -2.88 -23.00
N PRO A 183 -18.67 -1.57 -23.11
CA PRO A 183 -17.80 -1.04 -24.14
C PRO A 183 -16.34 -1.42 -23.86
N ASP A 184 -15.47 -1.21 -24.86
CA ASP A 184 -14.03 -1.17 -24.62
C ASP A 184 -13.68 0.01 -23.68
N ALA A 185 -12.53 -0.05 -22.99
CA ALA A 185 -12.14 0.91 -21.97
C ALA A 185 -12.07 2.36 -22.51
N ASP A 186 -11.73 2.53 -23.79
CA ASP A 186 -11.58 3.86 -24.40
C ASP A 186 -12.84 4.30 -25.20
N TRP A 187 -13.93 3.52 -25.13
CA TRP A 187 -15.14 3.77 -25.90
C TRP A 187 -16.26 4.30 -25.00
N THR A 188 -16.88 5.41 -25.42
CA THR A 188 -18.06 5.91 -24.75
C THR A 188 -19.30 5.12 -25.15
N PRO A 189 -20.36 5.08 -24.31
CA PRO A 189 -21.62 4.45 -24.66
C PRO A 189 -22.20 4.94 -25.99
N GLU A 190 -22.11 6.25 -26.26
CA GLU A 190 -22.59 6.89 -27.50
C GLU A 190 -21.86 6.35 -28.73
N ARG A 191 -20.53 6.14 -28.64
CA ARG A 191 -19.77 5.52 -29.73
C ARG A 191 -20.22 4.09 -29.97
N LEU A 192 -20.41 3.31 -28.90
CA LEU A 192 -20.81 1.90 -28.99
C LEU A 192 -22.18 1.71 -29.66
N ILE A 193 -23.08 2.69 -29.54
CA ILE A 193 -24.42 2.65 -30.12
C ILE A 193 -24.56 3.47 -31.41
N GLY A 194 -23.46 4.01 -31.93
CA GLY A 194 -23.43 4.75 -33.19
C GLY A 194 -23.93 6.19 -33.14
N LEU A 195 -24.12 6.78 -31.95
CA LEU A 195 -24.46 8.20 -31.79
C LEU A 195 -23.24 9.12 -31.89
N ALA A 196 -22.04 8.60 -31.65
CA ALA A 196 -20.78 9.34 -31.80
C ALA A 196 -19.81 8.61 -32.73
N SER A 197 -19.03 9.37 -33.50
CA SER A 197 -17.94 8.84 -34.31
C SER A 197 -16.78 8.34 -33.45
N GLY A 198 -15.92 7.49 -34.03
CA GLY A 198 -14.67 7.07 -33.41
C GLY A 198 -14.47 5.55 -33.34
N ILE A 199 -15.47 4.76 -33.70
CA ILE A 199 -15.34 3.29 -33.83
C ILE A 199 -15.96 2.79 -35.13
N PRO A 200 -15.47 1.66 -35.71
CA PRO A 200 -16.06 1.08 -36.90
C PRO A 200 -17.52 0.62 -36.68
N PRO A 201 -18.41 0.68 -37.69
CA PRO A 201 -19.79 0.19 -37.56
C PRO A 201 -19.88 -1.27 -37.11
N ALA A 202 -18.92 -2.11 -37.51
CA ALA A 202 -18.84 -3.51 -37.06
C ALA A 202 -18.68 -3.64 -35.54
N ALA A 203 -18.09 -2.65 -34.87
CA ALA A 203 -17.92 -2.63 -33.41
C ALA A 203 -19.18 -2.14 -32.65
N GLN A 204 -20.17 -1.57 -33.34
CA GLN A 204 -21.41 -1.04 -32.74
C GLN A 204 -22.43 -2.15 -32.42
N PHE A 205 -22.01 -3.16 -31.67
CA PHE A 205 -22.81 -4.36 -31.44
C PHE A 205 -24.06 -4.10 -30.58
N ALA A 206 -24.01 -3.11 -29.67
CA ALA A 206 -25.14 -2.78 -28.80
C ALA A 206 -26.36 -2.28 -29.60
N GLN A 207 -26.13 -1.50 -30.66
CA GLN A 207 -27.17 -1.06 -31.59
C GLN A 207 -27.85 -2.26 -32.26
N ARG A 208 -27.07 -3.16 -32.88
CA ARG A 208 -27.61 -4.34 -33.57
C ARG A 208 -28.43 -5.23 -32.66
N LEU A 209 -28.02 -5.39 -31.40
CA LEU A 209 -28.79 -6.15 -30.42
C LEU A 209 -30.15 -5.50 -30.15
N ALA A 210 -30.20 -4.17 -30.03
CA ALA A 210 -31.46 -3.45 -29.83
C ALA A 210 -32.39 -3.53 -31.05
N GLU A 211 -31.85 -3.42 -32.26
CA GLU A 211 -32.60 -3.61 -33.52
C GLU A 211 -33.22 -5.02 -33.60
N ASN A 212 -32.55 -6.03 -33.05
CA ASN A 212 -33.07 -7.39 -32.94
C ASN A 212 -34.02 -7.60 -31.75
N GLY A 213 -34.42 -6.52 -31.06
CA GLY A 213 -35.41 -6.49 -29.98
C GLY A 213 -34.89 -6.85 -28.60
N CYS A 214 -33.58 -6.81 -28.38
CA CYS A 214 -33.01 -6.91 -27.04
C CYS A 214 -33.14 -5.56 -26.31
N GLN A 215 -33.39 -5.61 -25.01
CA GLN A 215 -33.19 -4.44 -24.15
C GLN A 215 -31.71 -4.42 -23.74
N VAL A 216 -31.03 -3.32 -24.03
CA VAL A 216 -29.57 -3.22 -23.81
C VAL A 216 -29.26 -2.06 -22.89
N VAL A 217 -28.46 -2.30 -21.86
CA VAL A 217 -27.87 -1.25 -21.02
C VAL A 217 -26.38 -1.16 -21.36
N VAL A 218 -25.92 0.05 -21.68
CA VAL A 218 -24.52 0.36 -21.94
C VAL A 218 -24.04 1.27 -20.81
N PRO A 219 -23.28 0.77 -19.82
CA PRO A 219 -22.78 1.60 -18.74
C PRO A 219 -21.64 2.51 -19.23
N VAL A 220 -21.54 3.70 -18.64
CA VAL A 220 -20.32 4.51 -18.70
C VAL A 220 -19.25 3.78 -17.89
N LEU A 221 -18.09 3.54 -18.49
CA LEU A 221 -16.94 3.00 -17.78
C LEU A 221 -16.20 4.11 -17.05
N MET A 222 -15.66 3.79 -15.87
CA MET A 222 -14.79 4.71 -15.15
C MET A 222 -13.53 4.95 -15.95
N ASP A 223 -13.24 6.22 -16.21
CA ASP A 223 -12.01 6.63 -16.83
C ASP A 223 -10.88 6.72 -15.78
N ARG A 224 -9.67 6.33 -16.17
CA ARG A 224 -8.45 6.42 -15.37
C ARG A 224 -7.60 7.65 -15.71
N HIS A 225 -8.07 8.52 -16.61
CA HIS A 225 -7.39 9.79 -16.89
C HIS A 225 -7.28 10.62 -15.61
N ASP A 226 -6.15 11.31 -15.49
CA ASP A 226 -5.73 12.08 -14.31
C ASP A 226 -6.18 13.55 -14.38
N THR A 227 -7.05 13.89 -15.33
CA THR A 227 -7.56 15.25 -15.61
C THR A 227 -8.10 15.98 -14.37
N TRP A 228 -8.48 15.25 -13.31
CA TRP A 228 -9.00 15.79 -12.05
C TRP A 228 -8.22 15.33 -10.81
N SER A 229 -7.05 14.70 -10.96
CA SER A 229 -6.28 14.12 -9.84
C SER A 229 -5.44 15.15 -9.07
N GLY A 230 -5.94 16.38 -8.93
CA GLY A 230 -5.33 17.39 -8.06
C GLY A 230 -3.99 17.94 -8.53
N ALA A 231 -3.84 18.20 -9.82
CA ALA A 231 -2.76 19.07 -10.29
C ALA A 231 -2.95 20.47 -9.68
N ARG A 232 -2.02 20.85 -8.80
CA ARG A 232 -1.80 22.24 -8.38
C ARG A 232 -1.05 23.00 -9.46
#